data_AF-A0A3Q1F3I2-F1
#
_entry.id   AF-A0A3Q1F3I2-F1
#
_cell.length_a   1.000
_cell.length_b   1.000
_cell.length_c   1.000
_cell.angle_alpha   90.00
_cell.angle_beta   90.00
_cell.angle_gamma   90.00
#
_symmetry.space_group_name_H-M   'P 1'
#
loop_
_entity.id
_entity.type
_entity.pdbx_description
1 polymer ?
#
loop_
_entity_poly.entity_id
_entity_poly.type
_entity_poly.pdbx_seq_one_letter_code
_entity_poly.pdbx_strand_id
1 'polypeptide(L)'
;MESQDLGKSAVNGAGLPPPPADLRPKLVFHTQLAHGSPTGRIEGFSNVKELYAKIAEAFNFSPPEILFCTLNTHKIDMDKLLGGQIGLEDFIFAHIKGLKKEVEVHKSEDALGLTITDNGAGYAFIKRIKEGSVADGVKVICVGDHIECINGRNIVGTRHYEVARMLKELPKDKAFTLKLVEPMKAFDMLEPRSKGAKPANDNKMGTGRGTLRLRSKGPATVEDEPTEFEEKAVKKVDDLLESYMGIRDTELGEETFSGSAVRCTASIFCFPCNLFYHEKSPCCKTF
;
A
#
# COMPACT_ATOMS: atom_id res chain seq x y z
N MET A 1 -29.76 50.68 44.55
CA MET A 1 -28.45 49.99 44.51
C MET A 1 -28.76 48.53 44.71
N GLU A 2 -28.60 47.62 43.77
CA GLU A 2 -27.78 47.59 42.55
C GLU A 2 -28.45 46.68 41.49
N SER A 3 -27.93 46.78 40.27
CA SER A 3 -28.48 46.31 39.01
C SER A 3 -27.76 45.06 38.49
N GLN A 4 -28.46 44.22 37.70
CA GLN A 4 -27.99 43.38 36.57
C GLN A 4 -26.92 42.27 36.86
N ASP A 5 -27.01 41.05 36.34
CA ASP A 5 -26.61 40.71 34.95
C ASP A 5 -27.08 39.29 34.51
N LEU A 6 -27.23 39.11 33.20
CA LEU A 6 -27.63 37.90 32.46
C LEU A 6 -26.43 36.97 32.19
N GLY A 7 -26.59 35.66 32.34
CA GLY A 7 -25.61 34.65 31.92
C GLY A 7 -26.22 33.55 31.04
N LYS A 8 -25.86 33.54 29.75
CA LYS A 8 -26.27 32.60 28.69
C LYS A 8 -25.61 31.21 28.79
N SER A 9 -26.31 30.25 28.20
CA SER A 9 -25.99 28.86 27.80
C SER A 9 -24.53 28.41 27.66
N ALA A 10 -24.29 27.15 28.06
CA ALA A 10 -23.43 26.22 27.29
C ALA A 10 -23.82 24.75 27.61
N VAL A 11 -24.60 24.14 26.71
CA VAL A 11 -24.82 22.69 26.66
C VAL A 11 -23.58 22.09 26.00
N ASN A 12 -22.61 21.64 26.80
CA ASN A 12 -21.47 20.90 26.26
C ASN A 12 -21.91 19.47 25.96
N GLY A 13 -22.14 19.19 24.68
CA GLY A 13 -22.22 17.85 24.13
C GLY A 13 -20.87 17.15 24.24
N ALA A 14 -20.58 16.59 25.41
CA ALA A 14 -19.51 15.63 25.57
C ALA A 14 -20.02 14.28 25.03
N GLY A 15 -19.57 13.90 23.84
CA GLY A 15 -19.76 12.56 23.31
C GLY A 15 -19.28 11.52 24.33
N LEU A 16 -20.06 10.45 24.49
CA LEU A 16 -19.76 9.37 25.41
C LEU A 16 -18.35 8.82 25.16
N PRO A 17 -17.59 8.46 26.21
CA PRO A 17 -16.29 7.83 26.05
C PRO A 17 -16.44 6.53 25.23
N PRO A 18 -15.47 6.19 24.36
CA PRO A 18 -15.53 4.98 23.57
C PRO A 18 -15.62 3.76 24.51
N PRO A 19 -16.49 2.78 24.21
CA PRO A 19 -16.68 1.63 25.08
C PRO A 19 -15.37 0.86 25.29
N PRO A 20 -15.23 0.20 26.47
CA PRO A 20 -14.10 -0.66 26.80
C PRO A 20 -13.78 -1.65 25.67
N ALA A 21 -12.49 -1.94 25.46
CA ALA A 21 -12.01 -2.80 24.37
C ALA A 21 -12.71 -4.18 24.33
N ASP A 22 -13.11 -4.72 25.48
CA ASP A 22 -13.75 -6.03 25.64
C ASP A 22 -15.20 -6.10 25.12
N LEU A 23 -15.84 -4.96 24.81
CA LEU A 23 -17.20 -4.88 24.27
C LEU A 23 -17.24 -4.61 22.77
N ARG A 24 -16.08 -4.46 22.11
CA ARG A 24 -16.03 -4.22 20.66
C ARG A 24 -16.23 -5.54 19.91
N PRO A 25 -17.11 -5.60 18.91
CA PRO A 25 -17.25 -6.80 18.09
C PRO A 25 -15.89 -7.15 17.47
N LYS A 26 -15.47 -8.40 17.63
CA LYS A 26 -14.23 -8.89 17.04
C LYS A 26 -14.36 -8.87 15.52
N LEU A 27 -13.50 -8.10 14.87
CA LEU A 27 -13.42 -8.08 13.42
C LEU A 27 -12.67 -9.32 12.96
N VAL A 28 -13.40 -10.26 12.35
CA VAL A 28 -12.87 -11.51 11.82
C VAL A 28 -12.82 -11.41 10.31
N PHE A 29 -11.65 -11.63 9.75
CA PHE A 29 -11.42 -11.67 8.31
C PHE A 29 -11.09 -13.08 7.86
N HIS A 30 -11.38 -13.35 6.58
CA HIS A 30 -11.04 -14.62 5.94
C HIS A 30 -9.83 -14.42 5.05
N THR A 31 -8.94 -15.42 5.03
CA THR A 31 -7.72 -15.35 4.25
C THR A 31 -7.38 -16.66 3.55
N GLN A 32 -6.71 -16.57 2.41
CA GLN A 32 -6.11 -17.69 1.68
C GLN A 32 -4.75 -17.30 1.12
N LEU A 33 -3.90 -18.29 0.87
CA LEU A 33 -2.70 -18.09 0.06
C LEU A 33 -3.09 -18.03 -1.42
N ALA A 34 -2.55 -17.05 -2.14
CA ALA A 34 -2.90 -16.80 -3.53
C ALA A 34 -2.59 -17.98 -4.47
N HIS A 35 -1.60 -18.81 -4.13
CA HIS A 35 -1.25 -20.02 -4.88
C HIS A 35 -2.14 -21.24 -4.55
N GLY A 36 -3.06 -21.10 -3.58
CA GLY A 36 -3.99 -22.13 -3.15
C GLY A 36 -3.71 -22.62 -1.73
N SER A 37 -4.70 -22.46 -0.85
CA SER A 37 -4.71 -23.04 0.50
C SER A 37 -6.16 -23.22 0.98
N PRO A 38 -6.40 -23.96 2.07
CA PRO A 38 -7.64 -23.84 2.83
C PRO A 38 -7.87 -22.40 3.29
N THR A 39 -9.12 -22.06 3.61
CA THR A 39 -9.45 -20.74 4.19
C THR A 39 -9.02 -20.67 5.65
N GLY A 40 -8.17 -19.70 5.96
CA GLY A 40 -7.82 -19.28 7.31
C GLY A 40 -8.77 -18.20 7.83
N ARG A 41 -8.83 -18.07 9.15
CA ARG A 41 -9.56 -17.01 9.85
C ARG A 41 -8.57 -16.23 10.71
N ILE A 42 -8.60 -14.90 10.60
CA ILE A 42 -7.67 -14.02 11.32
C ILE A 42 -8.45 -12.90 12.00
N GLU A 43 -7.99 -12.49 13.18
CA GLU A 43 -8.57 -11.41 13.98
C GLU A 43 -7.47 -10.70 14.79
N GLY A 44 -7.78 -9.51 15.31
CA GLY A 44 -6.96 -8.84 16.31
C GLY A 44 -5.66 -8.22 15.79
N PHE A 45 -5.69 -7.60 14.61
CA PHE A 45 -4.59 -6.81 14.06
C PHE A 45 -4.97 -5.34 13.94
N SER A 46 -3.99 -4.47 14.15
CA SER A 46 -4.15 -3.00 14.12
C SER A 46 -3.29 -2.32 13.05
N ASN A 47 -2.41 -3.07 12.40
CA ASN A 47 -1.52 -2.60 11.35
C ASN A 47 -1.14 -3.74 10.40
N VAL A 48 -0.54 -3.39 9.25
CA VAL A 48 -0.18 -4.36 8.20
C VAL A 48 0.84 -5.40 8.70
N LYS A 49 1.74 -5.02 9.61
CA LYS A 49 2.74 -5.93 10.17
C LYS A 49 2.09 -7.02 11.04
N GLU A 50 1.13 -6.64 11.89
CA GLU A 50 0.32 -7.57 12.67
C GLU A 50 -0.59 -8.43 11.79
N LEU A 51 -1.15 -7.84 10.73
CA LEU A 51 -1.93 -8.58 9.74
C LEU A 51 -1.08 -9.72 9.13
N TYR A 52 0.13 -9.41 8.65
CA TYR A 52 1.04 -10.42 8.11
C TYR A 52 1.45 -11.46 9.17
N ALA A 53 1.63 -11.05 10.43
CA ALA A 53 1.89 -11.99 11.51
C ALA A 53 0.72 -12.97 11.73
N LYS A 54 -0.52 -12.47 11.69
CA LYS A 54 -1.74 -13.29 11.86
C LYS A 54 -1.98 -14.24 10.69
N ILE A 55 -1.72 -13.80 9.47
CA ILE A 55 -1.78 -14.66 8.28
C ILE A 55 -0.72 -15.77 8.39
N ALA A 56 0.52 -15.40 8.71
CA ALA A 56 1.62 -16.35 8.81
C ALA A 56 1.40 -17.39 9.93
N GLU A 57 0.82 -16.96 11.07
CA GLU A 57 0.36 -17.84 12.16
C GLU A 57 -0.73 -18.81 11.68
N ALA A 58 -1.73 -18.35 10.93
CA ALA A 58 -2.83 -19.17 10.45
C ALA A 58 -2.40 -20.29 9.47
N PHE A 59 -1.27 -20.10 8.79
CA PHE A 59 -0.75 -21.01 7.77
C PHE A 59 0.60 -21.65 8.11
N ASN A 60 1.08 -21.47 9.35
CA ASN A 60 2.32 -22.05 9.88
C ASN A 60 3.59 -21.73 9.07
N PHE A 61 3.80 -20.47 8.71
CA PHE A 61 5.06 -20.01 8.10
C PHE A 61 5.53 -18.66 8.70
N SER A 62 6.66 -18.13 8.23
CA SER A 62 7.23 -16.90 8.77
C SER A 62 6.68 -15.63 8.07
N PRO A 63 6.36 -14.53 8.78
CA PRO A 63 5.82 -13.31 8.16
C PRO A 63 6.65 -12.74 7.00
N PRO A 64 8.01 -12.80 7.01
CA PRO A 64 8.85 -12.42 5.87
C PRO A 64 8.60 -13.20 4.58
N GLU A 65 7.85 -14.30 4.60
CA GLU A 65 7.47 -15.00 3.36
C GLU A 65 6.35 -14.30 2.60
N ILE A 66 5.59 -13.40 3.24
CA ILE A 66 4.52 -12.64 2.57
C ILE A 66 5.13 -11.46 1.80
N LEU A 67 4.88 -11.41 0.49
CA LEU A 67 5.24 -10.28 -0.36
C LEU A 67 4.22 -9.15 -0.23
N PHE A 68 2.94 -9.44 -0.51
CA PHE A 68 1.85 -8.47 -0.43
C PHE A 68 0.50 -9.19 -0.32
N CYS A 69 -0.58 -8.45 -0.12
CA CYS A 69 -1.94 -8.98 -0.11
C CYS A 69 -2.81 -8.28 -1.16
N THR A 70 -3.72 -9.04 -1.77
CA THR A 70 -4.81 -8.53 -2.59
C THR A 70 -6.16 -8.82 -1.92
N LEU A 71 -7.15 -7.98 -2.19
CA LEU A 71 -8.50 -8.10 -1.64
C LEU A 71 -9.44 -8.69 -2.69
N ASN A 72 -10.20 -9.71 -2.31
CA ASN A 72 -11.23 -10.37 -3.11
C ASN A 72 -10.76 -11.06 -4.40
N THR A 73 -9.45 -11.21 -4.61
CA THR A 73 -8.87 -11.92 -5.76
C THR A 73 -7.54 -12.58 -5.41
N HIS A 74 -7.35 -13.83 -5.85
CA HIS A 74 -6.08 -14.55 -5.75
C HIS A 74 -5.10 -14.18 -6.88
N LYS A 75 -5.58 -13.47 -7.92
CA LYS A 75 -4.75 -13.04 -9.03
C LYS A 75 -3.88 -11.86 -8.59
N ILE A 76 -2.74 -11.69 -9.25
CA ILE A 76 -1.90 -10.50 -9.12
C ILE A 76 -2.61 -9.35 -9.83
N ASP A 77 -3.56 -8.73 -9.12
CA ASP A 77 -4.32 -7.56 -9.56
C ASP A 77 -3.96 -6.37 -8.68
N MET A 78 -3.23 -5.43 -9.27
CA MET A 78 -2.69 -4.27 -8.56
C MET A 78 -3.74 -3.21 -8.25
N ASP A 79 -4.92 -3.29 -8.87
CA ASP A 79 -6.07 -2.43 -8.53
C ASP A 79 -6.83 -2.97 -7.31
N LYS A 80 -6.59 -4.23 -6.94
CA LYS A 80 -7.08 -4.88 -5.72
C LYS A 80 -5.99 -5.09 -4.67
N LEU A 81 -4.85 -4.41 -4.82
CA LEU A 81 -3.78 -4.42 -3.83
C LEU A 81 -4.28 -3.81 -2.50
N LEU A 82 -3.91 -4.43 -1.37
CA LEU A 82 -4.19 -3.87 -0.05
C LEU A 82 -3.57 -2.48 0.09
N GLY A 83 -4.40 -1.44 0.12
CA GLY A 83 -3.99 -0.03 0.17
C GLY A 83 -4.13 0.64 1.53
N GLY A 84 -4.35 -0.14 2.61
CA GLY A 84 -4.57 0.39 3.96
C GLY A 84 -6.03 0.30 4.42
N GLN A 85 -6.99 0.16 3.52
CA GLN A 85 -8.39 -0.09 3.88
C GLN A 85 -8.79 -1.53 3.58
N ILE A 86 -9.59 -2.12 4.47
CA ILE A 86 -10.13 -3.47 4.33
C ILE A 86 -11.62 -3.42 4.65
N GLY A 87 -12.47 -3.71 3.67
CA GLY A 87 -13.91 -3.86 3.91
C GLY A 87 -14.18 -4.98 4.93
N LEU A 88 -15.18 -4.80 5.79
CA LEU A 88 -15.51 -5.77 6.84
C LEU A 88 -15.87 -7.17 6.30
N GLU A 89 -16.27 -7.27 5.04
CA GLU A 89 -16.61 -8.51 4.35
C GLU A 89 -15.52 -8.97 3.36
N ASP A 90 -14.38 -8.27 3.30
CA ASP A 90 -13.34 -8.56 2.32
C ASP A 90 -12.61 -9.87 2.62
N PHE A 91 -12.25 -10.54 1.53
CA PHE A 91 -11.44 -11.74 1.55
C PHE A 91 -9.98 -11.39 1.23
N ILE A 92 -9.05 -11.78 2.09
CA ILE A 92 -7.63 -11.40 1.96
C ILE A 92 -6.83 -12.54 1.32
N PHE A 93 -6.23 -12.28 0.16
CA PHE A 93 -5.34 -13.22 -0.50
C PHE A 93 -3.88 -12.81 -0.29
N ALA A 94 -3.11 -13.66 0.39
CA ALA A 94 -1.70 -13.43 0.66
C ALA A 94 -0.81 -14.02 -0.45
N HIS A 95 0.00 -13.18 -1.07
CA HIS A 95 0.98 -13.56 -2.06
C HIS A 95 2.31 -13.80 -1.35
N ILE A 96 2.82 -15.03 -1.42
CA ILE A 96 4.08 -15.40 -0.75
C ILE A 96 5.24 -15.50 -1.76
N LYS A 97 6.46 -15.48 -1.24
CA LYS A 97 7.69 -15.68 -2.03
C LYS A 97 7.65 -17.01 -2.78
N GLY A 98 7.95 -16.93 -4.07
CA GLY A 98 8.10 -18.07 -4.96
C GLY A 98 9.50 -18.13 -5.55
N LEU A 99 9.58 -18.18 -6.89
CA LEU A 99 10.83 -18.37 -7.61
C LEU A 99 11.73 -17.14 -7.53
N LYS A 100 13.02 -17.37 -7.24
CA LYS A 100 14.06 -16.34 -7.38
C LYS A 100 14.58 -16.29 -8.80
N LYS A 101 14.71 -15.08 -9.35
CA LYS A 101 15.17 -14.80 -10.71
C LYS A 101 16.33 -13.81 -10.63
N GLU A 102 17.32 -13.97 -11.49
CA GLU A 102 18.39 -12.99 -11.68
C GLU A 102 18.40 -12.59 -13.15
N VAL A 103 18.35 -11.29 -13.41
CA VAL A 103 18.25 -10.74 -14.77
C VAL A 103 19.23 -9.60 -14.95
N GLU A 104 19.93 -9.61 -16.07
CA GLU A 104 20.76 -8.51 -16.53
C GLU A 104 19.94 -7.64 -17.49
N VAL A 105 19.90 -6.34 -17.22
CA VAL A 105 19.12 -5.36 -17.98
C VAL A 105 20.07 -4.29 -18.51
N HIS A 106 19.99 -4.00 -19.80
CA HIS A 106 20.70 -2.89 -20.41
C HIS A 106 19.86 -1.61 -20.35
N LYS A 107 20.33 -0.58 -19.65
CA LYS A 107 19.61 0.69 -19.49
C LYS A 107 19.77 1.60 -20.70
N SER A 108 19.00 1.37 -21.76
CA SER A 108 19.02 2.19 -22.99
C SER A 108 18.35 3.57 -22.84
N GLU A 109 17.46 3.73 -21.86
CA GLU A 109 16.74 4.97 -21.58
C GLU A 109 16.94 5.43 -20.14
N ASP A 110 16.71 6.73 -19.88
CA ASP A 110 16.82 7.29 -18.53
C ASP A 110 15.80 6.69 -17.56
N ALA A 111 14.61 6.33 -18.07
CA ALA A 111 13.55 5.68 -17.33
C ALA A 111 13.38 4.23 -17.80
N LEU A 112 13.33 3.29 -16.85
CA LEU A 112 13.12 1.87 -17.15
C LEU A 112 11.65 1.55 -17.50
N GLY A 113 10.72 2.44 -17.15
CA GLY A 113 9.27 2.20 -17.28
C GLY A 113 8.69 1.30 -16.19
N LEU A 114 9.32 1.28 -15.01
CA LEU A 114 8.81 0.56 -13.83
C LEU A 114 8.11 1.52 -12.87
N THR A 115 6.96 1.11 -12.35
CA THR A 115 6.31 1.75 -11.21
C THR A 115 6.50 0.87 -9.98
N ILE A 116 7.17 1.39 -8.96
CA ILE A 116 7.50 0.65 -7.74
C ILE A 116 6.54 1.02 -6.61
N THR A 117 6.14 0.02 -5.84
CA THR A 117 5.37 0.19 -4.60
C THR A 117 5.99 -0.69 -3.51
N ASP A 118 5.54 -0.56 -2.26
CA ASP A 118 5.95 -1.47 -1.19
C ASP A 118 4.78 -1.91 -0.33
N ASN A 119 5.02 -2.96 0.46
CA ASN A 119 4.02 -3.59 1.31
C ASN A 119 3.95 -3.01 2.73
N GLY A 120 4.60 -1.87 2.98
CA GLY A 120 4.73 -1.27 4.32
C GLY A 120 5.58 -2.08 5.32
N ALA A 121 6.13 -3.23 4.92
CA ALA A 121 6.90 -4.16 5.75
C ALA A 121 8.31 -4.43 5.21
N GLY A 122 8.81 -3.55 4.32
CA GLY A 122 10.19 -3.59 3.83
C GLY A 122 10.39 -4.37 2.53
N TYR A 123 9.33 -4.73 1.81
CA TYR A 123 9.43 -5.32 0.47
C TYR A 123 8.87 -4.38 -0.58
N ALA A 124 9.76 -3.90 -1.46
CA ALA A 124 9.42 -3.15 -2.65
C ALA A 124 9.19 -4.11 -3.83
N PHE A 125 8.13 -3.90 -4.60
CA PHE A 125 7.77 -4.75 -5.73
C PHE A 125 7.23 -3.93 -6.90
N ILE A 126 7.22 -4.55 -8.08
CA ILE A 126 6.80 -3.92 -9.32
C ILE A 126 5.28 -3.87 -9.37
N LYS A 127 4.69 -2.67 -9.30
CA LYS A 127 3.24 -2.46 -9.42
C LYS A 127 2.81 -2.38 -10.88
N ARG A 128 3.60 -1.73 -11.73
CA ARG A 128 3.30 -1.58 -13.16
C ARG A 128 4.57 -1.58 -14.01
N ILE A 129 4.39 -2.01 -15.26
CA ILE A 129 5.40 -1.96 -16.31
C ILE A 129 4.77 -1.20 -17.47
N LYS A 130 5.41 -0.11 -17.90
CA LYS A 130 4.95 0.70 -19.04
C LYS A 130 5.19 -0.06 -20.33
N GLU A 131 4.16 -0.19 -21.17
CA GLU A 131 4.29 -0.80 -22.50
C GLU A 131 5.32 -0.07 -23.37
N GLY A 132 6.14 -0.85 -24.10
CA GLY A 132 7.20 -0.33 -24.95
C GLY A 132 8.41 0.25 -24.21
N SER A 133 8.49 0.08 -22.88
CA SER A 133 9.64 0.52 -22.09
C SER A 133 10.78 -0.51 -22.08
N VAL A 134 11.94 -0.10 -21.57
CA VAL A 134 13.10 -1.00 -21.36
C VAL A 134 12.70 -2.24 -20.54
N ALA A 135 11.92 -2.06 -19.47
CA ALA A 135 11.47 -3.16 -18.64
C ALA A 135 10.47 -4.08 -19.35
N ASP A 136 9.57 -3.55 -20.19
CA ASP A 136 8.64 -4.38 -20.99
C ASP A 136 9.37 -5.22 -22.05
N GLY A 137 10.51 -4.74 -22.55
CA GLY A 137 11.41 -5.52 -23.41
C GLY A 137 11.99 -6.76 -22.72
N VAL A 138 12.10 -6.75 -21.39
CA VAL A 138 12.68 -7.85 -20.60
C VAL A 138 11.57 -8.74 -20.04
N LYS A 139 11.13 -9.72 -20.83
CA LYS A 139 9.97 -10.60 -20.53
C LYS A 139 10.08 -11.45 -19.26
N VAL A 140 11.26 -11.51 -18.63
CA VAL A 140 11.48 -12.19 -17.35
C VAL A 140 10.95 -11.36 -16.16
N ILE A 141 10.88 -10.03 -16.32
CA ILE A 141 10.39 -9.10 -15.31
C ILE A 141 8.86 -9.03 -15.41
N CYS A 142 8.20 -9.33 -14.30
CA CYS A 142 6.74 -9.37 -14.21
C CYS A 142 6.21 -8.39 -13.15
N VAL A 143 4.96 -7.95 -13.34
CA VAL A 143 4.21 -7.26 -12.28
C VAL A 143 4.06 -8.20 -11.08
N GLY A 144 4.27 -7.67 -9.88
CA GLY A 144 4.30 -8.42 -8.62
C GLY A 144 5.68 -8.90 -8.19
N ASP A 145 6.70 -8.83 -9.06
CA ASP A 145 8.06 -9.23 -8.67
C ASP A 145 8.61 -8.32 -7.56
N HIS A 146 9.04 -8.93 -6.46
CA HIS A 146 9.77 -8.24 -5.40
C HIS A 146 11.22 -8.05 -5.80
N ILE A 147 11.73 -6.83 -5.64
CA ILE A 147 13.14 -6.51 -5.90
C ILE A 147 13.94 -6.81 -4.64
N GLU A 148 14.77 -7.85 -4.67
CA GLU A 148 15.63 -8.25 -3.54
C GLU A 148 16.97 -7.52 -3.59
N CYS A 149 17.59 -7.42 -4.78
CA CYS A 149 18.88 -6.76 -4.97
C CYS A 149 18.97 -5.96 -6.29
N ILE A 150 19.77 -4.89 -6.26
CA ILE A 150 20.20 -4.12 -7.44
C ILE A 150 21.73 -4.12 -7.47
N ASN A 151 22.37 -4.64 -8.53
CA ASN A 151 23.83 -4.76 -8.66
C ASN A 151 24.49 -5.45 -7.44
N GLY A 152 23.84 -6.50 -6.92
CA GLY A 152 24.31 -7.24 -5.74
C GLY A 152 24.08 -6.53 -4.39
N ARG A 153 23.63 -5.27 -4.38
CA ARG A 153 23.22 -4.57 -3.15
C ARG A 153 21.82 -5.02 -2.74
N ASN A 154 21.69 -5.60 -1.54
CA ASN A 154 20.42 -5.95 -0.95
C ASN A 154 19.63 -4.67 -0.60
N ILE A 155 18.37 -4.61 -1.02
CA ILE A 155 17.46 -3.48 -0.80
C ILE A 155 16.25 -3.84 0.08
N VAL A 156 16.24 -5.03 0.69
CA VAL A 156 15.21 -5.41 1.66
C VAL A 156 15.24 -4.44 2.85
N GLY A 157 14.06 -3.96 3.24
CA GLY A 157 13.87 -2.94 4.28
C GLY A 157 13.86 -1.51 3.73
N THR A 158 14.23 -1.30 2.47
CA THR A 158 14.18 0.00 1.82
C THR A 158 12.76 0.30 1.30
N ARG A 159 12.32 1.55 1.45
CA ARG A 159 11.01 2.00 0.95
C ARG A 159 11.00 2.17 -0.57
N HIS A 160 9.83 2.04 -1.18
CA HIS A 160 9.66 2.07 -2.64
C HIS A 160 10.25 3.32 -3.31
N TYR A 161 10.20 4.49 -2.68
CA TYR A 161 10.74 5.74 -3.23
C TYR A 161 12.28 5.73 -3.36
N GLU A 162 12.98 5.09 -2.42
CA GLU A 162 14.45 4.97 -2.51
C GLU A 162 14.84 3.95 -3.57
N VAL A 163 14.08 2.84 -3.68
CA VAL A 163 14.28 1.84 -4.72
C VAL A 163 14.08 2.45 -6.11
N ALA A 164 13.01 3.22 -6.30
CA ALA A 164 12.74 3.95 -7.53
C ALA A 164 13.86 4.94 -7.86
N ARG A 165 14.36 5.67 -6.86
CA ARG A 165 15.51 6.59 -7.02
C ARG A 165 16.77 5.82 -7.46
N MET A 166 17.10 4.71 -6.80
CA MET A 166 18.27 3.90 -7.13
C MET A 166 18.22 3.41 -8.58
N LEU A 167 17.05 2.95 -9.06
CA LEU A 167 16.86 2.53 -10.46
C LEU A 167 17.02 3.70 -11.45
N LYS A 168 16.51 4.89 -11.08
CA LYS A 168 16.65 6.11 -11.88
C LYS A 168 18.10 6.60 -11.96
N GLU A 169 18.87 6.48 -10.89
CA GLU A 169 20.28 6.91 -10.81
C GLU A 169 21.28 5.93 -11.45
N LEU A 170 20.84 4.74 -11.86
CA LEU A 170 21.70 3.80 -12.59
C LEU A 170 22.27 4.47 -13.86
N PRO A 171 23.55 4.22 -14.21
CA PRO A 171 24.16 4.80 -15.40
C PRO A 171 23.42 4.38 -16.67
N LYS A 172 23.13 5.34 -17.54
CA LYS A 172 22.62 5.09 -18.89
C LYS A 172 23.65 4.34 -19.73
N ASP A 173 23.18 3.55 -20.69
CA ASP A 173 23.97 2.75 -21.64
C ASP A 173 24.88 1.71 -20.95
N LYS A 174 24.53 1.30 -19.73
CA LYS A 174 25.20 0.22 -18.99
C LYS A 174 24.23 -0.88 -18.62
N ALA A 175 24.78 -2.08 -18.52
CA ALA A 175 24.08 -3.21 -17.92
C ALA A 175 24.07 -3.10 -16.39
N PHE A 176 22.99 -3.56 -15.78
CA PHE A 176 22.86 -3.72 -14.34
C PHE A 176 22.11 -5.02 -14.05
N THR A 177 22.29 -5.58 -12.86
CA THR A 177 21.64 -6.83 -12.47
C THR A 177 20.54 -6.59 -11.44
N LEU A 178 19.43 -7.30 -11.61
CA LEU A 178 18.33 -7.35 -10.65
C LEU A 178 18.18 -8.78 -10.15
N LYS A 179 18.08 -8.93 -8.83
CA LYS A 179 17.57 -10.16 -8.20
C LYS A 179 16.13 -9.93 -7.80
N LEU A 180 15.24 -10.72 -8.39
CA LEU A 180 13.81 -10.62 -8.25
C LEU A 180 13.26 -11.87 -7.57
N VAL A 181 12.19 -11.73 -6.80
CA VAL A 181 11.43 -12.85 -6.23
C VAL A 181 10.01 -12.75 -6.74
N GLU A 182 9.61 -13.72 -7.55
CA GLU A 182 8.25 -13.81 -8.09
C GLU A 182 7.28 -14.30 -7.01
N PRO A 183 6.05 -13.78 -6.93
CA PRO A 183 5.00 -14.37 -6.12
C PRO A 183 4.74 -15.82 -6.54
N MET A 184 4.53 -16.71 -5.57
CA MET A 184 4.15 -18.08 -5.87
C MET A 184 2.82 -18.08 -6.62
N LYS A 185 2.82 -18.62 -7.84
CA LYS A 185 1.63 -18.76 -8.67
C LYS A 185 0.91 -20.06 -8.31
N ALA A 186 -0.42 -20.05 -8.38
CA ALA A 186 -1.18 -21.29 -8.37
C ALA A 186 -0.75 -22.12 -9.58
N PHE A 187 -0.51 -23.42 -9.38
CA PHE A 187 -0.35 -24.31 -10.52
C PHE A 187 -1.69 -24.37 -11.25
N ASP A 188 -1.73 -23.96 -12.52
CA ASP A 188 -2.90 -24.11 -13.42
C ASP A 188 -3.28 -25.59 -13.69
N MET A 189 -2.75 -26.55 -12.92
CA MET A 189 -2.92 -28.00 -13.08
C MET A 189 -4.00 -28.64 -12.18
N LEU A 190 -4.95 -27.87 -11.67
CA LEU A 190 -6.19 -28.43 -11.13
C LEU A 190 -7.38 -27.89 -11.92
N GLU A 191 -7.81 -28.70 -12.88
CA GLU A 191 -9.15 -28.63 -13.48
C GLU A 191 -10.23 -28.37 -12.41
N PRO A 192 -11.31 -27.64 -12.73
CA PRO A 192 -12.31 -27.25 -11.76
C PRO A 192 -13.06 -28.47 -11.23
N ARG A 193 -12.65 -28.98 -10.07
CA ARG A 193 -13.45 -29.94 -9.31
C ARG A 193 -14.60 -29.20 -8.64
N SER A 194 -15.78 -29.43 -9.21
CA SER A 194 -17.11 -29.31 -8.63
C SER A 194 -17.55 -27.92 -8.14
N LYS A 195 -18.59 -27.42 -8.83
CA LYS A 195 -19.63 -26.48 -8.38
C LYS A 195 -19.81 -26.50 -6.85
N GLY A 196 -19.13 -25.58 -6.15
CA GLY A 196 -19.43 -25.18 -4.78
C GLY A 196 -20.29 -23.92 -4.80
N ALA A 197 -21.37 -23.95 -4.03
CA ALA A 197 -22.50 -23.02 -4.05
C ALA A 197 -22.15 -21.52 -4.17
N LYS A 198 -22.87 -20.83 -5.06
CA LYS A 198 -23.10 -19.38 -4.93
C LYS A 198 -23.84 -19.14 -3.60
N PRO A 199 -23.40 -18.24 -2.72
CA PRO A 199 -24.34 -17.55 -1.85
C PRO A 199 -25.10 -16.57 -2.74
N ALA A 200 -26.34 -16.93 -3.07
CA ALA A 200 -27.32 -15.96 -3.49
C ALA A 200 -27.68 -15.12 -2.26
N ASN A 201 -27.36 -13.83 -2.30
CA ASN A 201 -28.15 -12.86 -1.55
C ASN A 201 -28.23 -11.56 -2.34
N ASP A 202 -29.09 -11.57 -3.35
CA ASP A 202 -29.79 -10.36 -3.79
C ASP A 202 -30.85 -10.07 -2.73
N ASN A 203 -30.51 -9.24 -1.75
CA ASN A 203 -31.41 -8.21 -1.29
C ASN A 203 -30.73 -7.24 -0.32
N LYS A 204 -31.03 -5.97 -0.60
CA LYS A 204 -31.28 -4.87 0.34
C LYS A 204 -30.17 -3.83 0.43
N MET A 205 -30.48 -2.71 -0.23
CA MET A 205 -29.94 -1.38 0.02
C MET A 205 -29.74 -1.15 1.53
N GLY A 206 -28.48 -0.98 1.92
CA GLY A 206 -28.04 -0.53 3.23
C GLY A 206 -26.86 0.40 3.02
N THR A 207 -27.11 1.69 3.17
CA THR A 207 -26.15 2.79 3.07
C THR A 207 -25.22 2.77 4.29
N GLY A 208 -24.10 2.07 4.20
CA GLY A 208 -23.05 2.05 5.23
C GLY A 208 -22.33 0.71 5.33
N ARG A 209 -21.50 0.37 4.33
CA ARG A 209 -20.49 -0.69 4.50
C ARG A 209 -19.32 -0.08 5.27
N GLY A 210 -19.06 -0.60 6.47
CA GLY A 210 -17.88 -0.19 7.24
C GLY A 210 -16.60 -0.76 6.61
N THR A 211 -15.49 -0.05 6.80
CA THR A 211 -14.14 -0.48 6.44
C THR A 211 -13.24 -0.39 7.68
N LEU A 212 -12.31 -1.34 7.80
CA LEU A 212 -11.20 -1.27 8.75
C LEU A 212 -10.06 -0.51 8.08
N ARG A 213 -9.72 0.65 8.64
CA ARG A 213 -8.60 1.47 8.19
C ARG A 213 -7.34 1.16 9.00
N LEU A 214 -6.33 0.66 8.31
CA LEU A 214 -4.96 0.48 8.79
C LEU A 214 -4.17 1.77 8.50
N ARG A 215 -3.51 2.31 9.52
CA ARG A 215 -2.68 3.52 9.43
C ARG A 215 -1.22 3.16 9.70
N SER A 216 -0.29 3.81 9.01
CA SER A 216 1.15 3.70 9.27
C SER A 216 1.54 4.31 10.62
N LYS A 217 0.78 5.31 11.08
CA LYS A 217 0.93 5.95 12.39
C LYS A 217 -0.39 5.97 13.15
N GLY A 218 -0.53 5.05 14.12
CA GLY A 218 -1.67 5.00 15.04
C GLY A 218 -2.45 3.68 14.97
N PRO A 219 -3.46 3.49 15.84
CA PRO A 219 -4.28 2.28 15.86
C PRO A 219 -5.27 2.26 14.68
N ALA A 220 -5.63 1.05 14.23
CA ALA A 220 -6.68 0.87 13.24
C ALA A 220 -8.05 1.37 13.75
N THR A 221 -8.83 1.95 12.84
CA THR A 221 -10.16 2.51 13.11
C THR A 221 -11.19 1.92 12.16
N VAL A 222 -12.43 1.74 12.63
CA VAL A 222 -13.55 1.39 11.74
C VAL A 222 -14.16 2.69 11.24
N GLU A 223 -14.18 2.87 9.94
CA GLU A 223 -14.67 4.08 9.25
C GLU A 223 -15.70 3.67 8.19
N ASP A 224 -16.50 4.63 7.73
CA ASP A 224 -17.35 4.40 6.56
C ASP A 224 -16.50 4.26 5.30
N GLU A 225 -16.97 3.49 4.33
CA GLU A 225 -16.31 3.37 3.02
C GLU A 225 -16.12 4.76 2.38
N PRO A 226 -14.94 5.07 1.80
CA PRO A 226 -14.69 6.35 1.16
C PRO A 226 -15.72 6.65 0.08
N THR A 227 -16.10 7.91 -0.03
CA THR A 227 -17.01 8.34 -1.09
C THR A 227 -16.31 8.24 -2.46
N GLU A 228 -17.08 8.03 -3.55
CA GLU A 228 -16.51 7.98 -4.91
C GLU A 228 -15.67 9.22 -5.26
N PHE A 229 -15.98 10.36 -4.65
CA PHE A 229 -15.23 11.59 -4.84
C PHE A 229 -13.82 11.50 -4.22
N GLU A 230 -13.73 10.96 -3.00
CA GLU A 230 -12.47 10.76 -2.27
C GLU A 230 -11.61 9.72 -2.97
N GLU A 231 -12.19 8.61 -3.42
CA GLU A 231 -11.48 7.60 -4.21
C GLU A 231 -10.89 8.20 -5.50
N LYS A 232 -11.69 9.00 -6.23
CA LYS A 232 -11.22 9.70 -7.43
C LYS A 232 -10.10 10.70 -7.12
N ALA A 233 -10.14 11.36 -5.98
CA ALA A 233 -9.11 12.31 -5.57
C ALA A 233 -7.80 11.59 -5.24
N VAL A 234 -7.86 10.53 -4.44
CA VAL A 234 -6.69 9.69 -4.08
C VAL A 234 -6.05 9.13 -5.35
N LYS A 235 -6.86 8.60 -6.28
CA LYS A 235 -6.37 8.08 -7.56
C LYS A 235 -5.61 9.14 -8.37
N LYS A 236 -6.10 10.38 -8.41
CA LYS A 236 -5.39 11.49 -9.10
C LYS A 236 -4.06 11.84 -8.45
N VAL A 237 -3.99 11.80 -7.11
CA VAL A 237 -2.71 12.01 -6.39
C VAL A 237 -1.73 10.90 -6.75
N ASP A 238 -2.19 9.65 -6.75
CA ASP A 238 -1.40 8.47 -7.12
C ASP A 238 -0.88 8.56 -8.57
N ASP A 239 -1.72 9.01 -9.51
CA ASP A 239 -1.35 9.20 -10.91
C ASP A 239 -0.27 10.29 -11.06
N LEU A 240 -0.32 11.37 -10.27
CA LEU A 240 0.71 12.40 -10.23
C LEU A 240 2.04 11.86 -9.68
N LEU A 241 2.00 11.11 -8.58
CA LEU A 241 3.18 10.46 -8.00
C LEU A 241 3.83 9.49 -9.00
N GLU A 242 3.03 8.75 -9.75
CA GLU A 242 3.56 7.88 -10.81
C GLU A 242 4.23 8.69 -11.91
N SER A 243 3.58 9.76 -12.39
CA SER A 243 4.13 10.57 -13.48
C SER A 243 5.45 11.28 -13.13
N TYR A 244 5.60 11.73 -11.88
CA TYR A 244 6.77 12.50 -11.44
C TYR A 244 7.88 11.63 -10.85
N MET A 245 7.52 10.57 -10.14
CA MET A 245 8.44 9.80 -9.30
C MET A 245 8.49 8.30 -9.62
N GLY A 246 7.58 7.79 -10.46
CA GLY A 246 7.52 6.35 -10.78
C GLY A 246 7.11 5.49 -9.59
N ILE A 247 6.35 6.05 -8.65
CA ILE A 247 5.88 5.36 -7.45
C ILE A 247 4.37 5.49 -7.29
N ARG A 248 3.77 4.53 -6.59
CA ARG A 248 2.37 4.63 -6.11
C ARG A 248 2.30 4.11 -4.68
N ASP A 249 1.62 4.85 -3.83
CA ASP A 249 1.37 4.50 -2.43
C ASP A 249 0.01 5.07 -2.04
N THR A 250 -1.00 4.20 -2.04
CA THR A 250 -2.40 4.56 -1.78
C THR A 250 -2.55 5.21 -0.40
N GLU A 251 -1.77 4.76 0.59
CA GLU A 251 -1.82 5.32 1.94
C GLU A 251 -1.29 6.76 1.94
N LEU A 252 -0.14 7.01 1.29
CA LEU A 252 0.37 8.37 1.11
C LEU A 252 -0.59 9.27 0.32
N GLY A 253 -1.28 8.72 -0.68
CA GLY A 253 -2.31 9.43 -1.43
C GLY A 253 -3.47 9.89 -0.54
N GLU A 254 -3.95 9.01 0.35
CA GLU A 254 -5.00 9.32 1.33
C GLU A 254 -4.56 10.30 2.42
N GLU A 255 -3.34 10.16 2.95
CA GLU A 255 -2.78 11.13 3.91
C GLU A 255 -2.65 12.52 3.29
N THR A 256 -2.20 12.60 2.04
CA THR A 256 -2.06 13.86 1.30
C THR A 256 -3.41 14.54 1.10
N PHE A 257 -4.43 13.78 0.70
CA PHE A 257 -5.79 14.31 0.52
C PHE A 257 -6.41 14.76 1.86
N SER A 258 -6.39 13.91 2.89
CA SER A 258 -6.96 14.21 4.21
C SER A 258 -6.27 15.39 4.91
N GLY A 259 -4.94 15.54 4.76
CA GLY A 259 -4.19 16.69 5.26
C GLY A 259 -4.52 18.00 4.53
N SER A 260 -4.94 17.92 3.27
CA SER A 260 -5.33 19.07 2.46
C SER A 260 -6.66 19.70 2.92
N ALA A 261 -7.49 18.96 3.67
CA ALA A 261 -8.73 19.48 4.26
C ALA A 261 -8.48 20.37 5.50
N VAL A 262 -7.27 20.38 6.08
CA VAL A 262 -6.95 21.14 7.29
C VAL A 262 -5.89 22.23 7.09
N ARG A 263 -5.09 22.22 6.02
CA ARG A 263 -4.14 23.33 5.74
C ARG A 263 -3.90 23.57 4.25
N CYS A 264 -4.59 24.57 3.71
CA CYS A 264 -4.06 25.38 2.60
C CYS A 264 -2.87 26.21 3.11
N THR A 265 -1.70 25.59 3.26
CA THR A 265 -0.40 26.29 3.24
C THR A 265 0.59 25.39 2.54
N ALA A 266 1.23 25.94 1.50
CA ALA A 266 2.27 25.34 0.69
C ALA A 266 3.42 24.77 1.53
N SER A 267 3.30 23.51 1.98
CA SER A 267 4.34 22.83 2.76
C SER A 267 4.56 21.37 2.37
N ILE A 268 3.77 20.80 1.46
CA ILE A 268 3.99 19.44 0.93
C ILE A 268 5.19 19.39 -0.03
N PHE A 269 5.70 20.54 -0.50
CA PHE A 269 6.95 20.62 -1.26
C PHE A 269 8.22 20.73 -0.40
N CYS A 270 8.13 20.63 0.94
CA CYS A 270 9.29 20.81 1.80
C CYS A 270 9.42 19.68 2.83
N PHE A 271 10.03 18.56 2.43
CA PHE A 271 10.94 17.77 3.26
C PHE A 271 11.70 16.73 2.41
N PRO A 272 13.04 16.77 2.31
CA PRO A 272 13.91 17.92 2.39
C PRO A 272 14.74 18.12 1.10
N CYS A 273 14.67 19.33 0.55
CA CYS A 273 15.61 19.86 -0.43
C CYS A 273 16.96 20.23 0.26
N ASN A 274 17.58 19.27 0.97
CA ASN A 274 18.84 19.46 1.71
C ASN A 274 20.00 18.61 1.15
N LEU A 275 19.91 18.11 -0.08
CA LEU A 275 21.02 17.38 -0.73
C LEU A 275 21.83 18.21 -1.73
N PHE A 276 21.53 19.51 -1.90
CA PHE A 276 22.33 20.42 -2.70
C PHE A 276 22.66 21.66 -1.86
N TYR A 277 23.90 22.14 -1.99
CA TYR A 277 24.57 23.18 -1.21
C TYR A 277 25.25 22.72 0.09
N HIS A 278 26.37 22.03 -0.10
CA HIS A 278 27.51 22.21 0.79
C HIS A 278 28.64 22.89 0.02
N GLU A 279 28.46 24.16 -0.36
CA GLU A 279 29.57 25.03 -0.68
C GLU A 279 29.36 26.39 -0.03
N LYS A 280 30.29 26.70 0.89
CA LYS A 280 30.41 28.00 1.53
C LYS A 280 30.78 29.02 0.47
N SER A 281 30.04 30.12 0.36
CA SER A 281 30.61 31.48 0.26
C SER A 281 29.51 32.55 0.42
N PRO A 282 29.78 33.67 1.12
CA PRO A 282 28.80 34.71 1.43
C PRO A 282 28.85 35.84 0.40
N CYS A 283 27.72 36.29 -0.15
CA CYS A 283 27.64 37.65 -0.71
C CYS A 283 26.19 38.16 -0.84
N CYS A 284 25.97 39.38 -0.32
CA CYS A 284 24.89 40.35 -0.56
C CYS A 284 23.44 39.94 -0.20
N LYS A 285 22.81 40.42 0.88
CA LYS A 285 22.35 41.80 1.21
C LYS A 285 21.51 42.48 0.10
N THR A 286 20.21 42.56 0.39
CA THR A 286 19.28 43.70 0.21
C THR A 286 19.17 44.36 -1.17
N PHE A 287 18.06 44.13 -1.87
CA PHE A 287 16.96 45.09 -2.07
C PHE A 287 15.71 44.33 -2.53
#